data_AF-A0A0N0GYE5-F1
#
_entry.id   AF-A0A0N0GYE5-F1
#
_cell.length_a   1.000
_cell.length_b   1.000
_cell.length_c   1.000
_cell.angle_alpha   90.00
_cell.angle_beta   90.00
_cell.angle_gamma   90.00
#
_symmetry.space_group_name_H-M   'P 1'
#
loop_
_entity.id
_entity.type
_entity.pdbx_description
1 polymer ?
#
loop_
_entity_poly.entity_id
_entity_poly.type
_entity_poly.pdbx_seq_one_letter_code
_entity_poly.pdbx_strand_id
1 'polypeptide(L)'
;MAALDLFGRRWALRILWELRAGPLGARALLARCEGLSSSVLYQRLRELASSGIIAPSADGYELTRLGTALRDALRPLDEWAIAWAQEQEHNDQEPTER
;
A
#
# COMPACT_ATOMS: atom_id res chain seq x y z
N MET A 1 4.08 -13.32 11.64
CA MET A 1 2.70 -12.85 11.94
C MET A 1 2.07 -12.62 10.58
N ALA A 2 1.02 -13.35 10.19
CA ALA A 2 0.60 -13.44 8.78
C ALA A 2 0.34 -12.08 8.08
N ALA A 3 -0.13 -11.08 8.82
CA ALA A 3 -0.34 -9.73 8.30
C ALA A 3 0.97 -9.02 7.91
N LEU A 4 2.00 -9.05 8.78
CA LEU A 4 3.31 -8.46 8.49
C LEU A 4 4.00 -9.19 7.32
N ASP A 5 3.81 -10.50 7.22
CA ASP A 5 4.32 -11.31 6.10
C ASP A 5 3.66 -10.98 4.76
N LEU A 6 2.42 -10.47 4.78
CA LEU A 6 1.71 -9.96 3.60
C LEU A 6 2.17 -8.54 3.25
N PHE A 7 2.30 -7.66 4.24
CA PHE A 7 2.66 -6.26 4.05
C PHE A 7 4.14 -6.06 3.69
N GLY A 8 5.02 -6.95 4.16
CA GLY A 8 6.43 -6.97 3.77
C GLY A 8 6.67 -7.38 2.32
N ARG A 9 5.65 -7.89 1.61
CA ARG A 9 5.79 -8.24 0.19
C ARG A 9 5.87 -6.97 -0.64
N ARG A 10 6.91 -6.88 -1.47
CA ARG A 10 7.11 -5.76 -2.39
C ARG A 10 5.82 -5.51 -3.19
N TRP A 11 5.36 -4.26 -3.21
CA TRP A 11 4.12 -3.78 -3.84
C TRP A 11 2.79 -4.03 -3.11
N ALA A 12 2.74 -4.85 -2.04
CA ALA A 12 1.46 -5.13 -1.36
C ALA A 12 0.83 -3.85 -0.77
N LEU A 13 1.58 -3.12 0.05
CA LEU A 13 1.12 -1.86 0.63
C LEU A 13 0.85 -0.80 -0.45
N ARG A 14 1.68 -0.73 -1.49
CA ARG A 14 1.47 0.23 -2.59
C ARG A 14 0.16 -0.02 -3.35
N ILE A 15 -0.20 -1.27 -3.61
CA ILE A 15 -1.47 -1.61 -4.27
C ILE A 15 -2.65 -1.26 -3.35
N LEU A 16 -2.56 -1.58 -2.06
CA LEU A 16 -3.59 -1.21 -1.08
C LEU A 16 -3.79 0.30 -1.00
N TRP A 17 -2.68 1.05 -1.03
CA TRP A 17 -2.69 2.51 -1.06
C TRP A 17 -3.47 3.06 -2.25
N GLU A 18 -3.25 2.53 -3.45
CA GLU A 18 -3.97 2.98 -4.64
C GLU A 18 -5.47 2.66 -4.60
N LEU A 19 -5.85 1.51 -4.05
CA LEU A 19 -7.25 1.10 -3.90
C LEU A 19 -8.01 1.85 -2.80
N ARG A 20 -7.32 2.63 -1.96
CA ARG A 20 -7.96 3.38 -0.87
C ARG A 20 -8.98 4.42 -1.35
N ALA A 21 -8.78 4.93 -2.57
CA ALA A 21 -9.62 5.95 -3.19
C ALA A 21 -10.84 5.37 -3.94
N GLY A 22 -10.89 4.06 -4.13
CA GLY A 22 -11.95 3.39 -4.88
C GLY A 22 -11.45 2.23 -5.74
N PRO A 23 -12.36 1.58 -6.49
CA PRO A 23 -12.01 0.47 -7.35
C PRO A 23 -11.05 0.88 -8.46
N LEU A 24 -10.09 0.01 -8.78
CA LEU A 24 -9.16 0.21 -9.89
C LEU A 24 -8.93 -1.08 -10.69
N GLY A 25 -8.94 -0.94 -12.01
CA GLY A 25 -8.49 -1.98 -12.93
C GLY A 25 -6.97 -2.17 -12.90
N ALA A 26 -6.52 -3.36 -13.33
CA ALA A 26 -5.09 -3.71 -13.36
C ALA A 26 -4.23 -2.72 -14.18
N ARG A 27 -4.77 -2.19 -15.28
CA ARG A 27 -4.06 -1.20 -16.10
C ARG A 27 -3.82 0.12 -15.35
N ALA A 28 -4.81 0.59 -14.60
CA ALA A 28 -4.67 1.80 -13.79
C ALA A 28 -3.68 1.59 -12.65
N LEU A 29 -3.70 0.40 -12.01
CA LEU A 29 -2.72 0.03 -10.98
C LEU A 29 -1.29 0.00 -11.53
N LEU A 30 -1.06 -0.57 -12.73
CA LEU A 30 0.27 -0.55 -13.37
C LEU A 30 0.75 0.88 -13.64
N ALA A 31 -0.12 1.75 -14.15
CA ALA A 31 0.23 3.15 -14.42
C ALA A 31 0.61 3.94 -13.15
N ARG A 32 0.07 3.55 -11.99
CA ARG A 32 0.34 4.19 -10.68
C ARG A 32 1.48 3.54 -9.89
N CYS A 33 1.98 2.42 -10.38
CA CYS A 33 3.06 1.63 -9.77
C CYS A 33 4.22 1.51 -10.75
N GLU A 34 4.97 2.60 -10.96
CA GLU A 34 6.10 2.63 -11.87
C GLU A 34 7.14 1.54 -11.51
N GLY A 35 7.50 0.68 -12.47
CA GLY A 35 8.41 -0.44 -12.24
C GLY A 35 7.75 -1.74 -11.74
N LEU A 36 6.44 -1.75 -11.51
CA LEU A 36 5.69 -2.99 -11.27
C LEU A 36 5.42 -3.72 -12.59
N SER A 37 5.88 -4.97 -12.71
CA SER A 37 5.52 -5.80 -13.85
C SER A 37 4.09 -6.33 -13.72
N SER A 38 3.44 -6.59 -14.86
CA SER A 38 2.11 -7.20 -14.91
C SER A 38 2.05 -8.54 -14.17
N SER A 39 3.08 -9.39 -14.31
CA SER A 39 3.13 -10.70 -13.64
C SER A 39 3.14 -10.56 -12.12
N VAL A 40 3.94 -9.64 -11.59
CA VAL A 40 4.00 -9.36 -10.16
C VAL A 40 2.68 -8.74 -9.69
N LEU A 41 2.08 -7.81 -10.46
CA LEU A 41 0.77 -7.25 -10.11
C LEU A 41 -0.30 -8.34 -9.95
N TYR A 42 -0.46 -9.23 -10.94
CA TYR A 42 -1.46 -10.31 -10.84
C TYR A 42 -1.16 -11.29 -9.71
N GLN A 43 0.12 -11.55 -9.41
CA GLN A 43 0.47 -12.32 -8.22
C GLN A 43 0.03 -11.61 -6.94
N ARG A 44 0.32 -10.31 -6.79
CA ARG A 44 -0.08 -9.51 -5.63
C ARG A 44 -1.60 -9.47 -5.46
N LEU A 45 -2.33 -9.20 -6.54
CA LEU A 45 -3.79 -9.14 -6.53
C LEU A 45 -4.40 -10.47 -6.09
N ARG A 46 -3.88 -11.61 -6.57
CA ARG A 46 -4.35 -12.93 -6.13
C ARG A 46 -4.13 -13.16 -4.65
N GLU A 47 -3.00 -12.75 -4.09
CA GLU A 47 -2.71 -12.95 -2.67
C GLU A 47 -3.51 -12.01 -1.76
N LEU A 48 -3.71 -10.76 -2.19
CA LEU A 48 -4.60 -9.82 -1.51
C LEU A 48 -6.07 -10.29 -1.57
N ALA A 49 -6.48 -10.90 -2.69
CA ALA A 49 -7.82 -11.45 -2.83
C ALA A 49 -7.99 -12.72 -1.98
N SER A 50 -7.00 -13.61 -1.96
CA SER A 50 -7.04 -14.84 -1.16
C SER A 50 -7.00 -14.58 0.35
N SER A 51 -6.47 -13.44 0.77
CA SER A 51 -6.52 -12.97 2.16
C SER A 51 -7.82 -12.23 2.50
N GLY A 52 -8.73 -12.06 1.54
CA GLY A 52 -10.00 -11.38 1.72
C GLY A 52 -9.88 -9.87 1.90
N ILE A 53 -8.72 -9.27 1.57
CA ILE A 53 -8.47 -7.83 1.70
C ILE A 53 -9.05 -7.08 0.49
N ILE A 54 -8.99 -7.68 -0.69
CA ILE A 54 -9.59 -7.13 -1.91
C ILE A 54 -10.55 -8.11 -2.55
N ALA A 55 -11.45 -7.60 -3.40
CA ALA A 55 -12.34 -8.41 -4.23
C ALA A 55 -12.43 -7.82 -5.65
N PRO A 56 -12.76 -8.64 -6.67
CA PRO A 56 -13.14 -8.14 -7.99
C PRO A 56 -14.45 -7.35 -7.93
N SER A 57 -14.53 -6.30 -8.74
CA SER A 57 -15.71 -5.44 -8.94
C SER A 57 -15.90 -5.15 -10.43
N ALA A 58 -16.98 -4.45 -10.81
CA ALA A 58 -17.22 -4.05 -12.19
C ALA A 58 -16.09 -3.18 -12.77
N ASP A 59 -15.45 -2.38 -11.92
CA ASP A 59 -14.41 -1.42 -12.30
C ASP A 59 -12.98 -1.91 -12.00
N GLY A 60 -12.82 -3.19 -11.63
CA GLY A 60 -11.53 -3.84 -11.40
C GLY A 60 -11.44 -4.53 -10.05
N TYR A 61 -10.61 -4.02 -9.15
CA TYR A 61 -10.43 -4.54 -7.80
C TYR A 61 -10.77 -3.47 -6.79
N GLU A 62 -11.38 -3.84 -5.66
CA GLU A 62 -11.74 -2.93 -4.58
C GLU A 62 -11.38 -3.51 -3.21
N LEU A 63 -11.25 -2.64 -2.20
CA LEU A 63 -11.10 -3.08 -0.82
C LEU A 63 -12.40 -3.72 -0.35
N THR A 64 -12.32 -4.90 0.26
CA THR A 64 -13.45 -5.48 0.99
C THR A 64 -13.69 -4.71 2.28
N ARG A 65 -14.76 -5.04 3.02
CA ARG A 65 -14.95 -4.55 4.39
C ARG A 65 -13.73 -4.77 5.30
N LEU A 66 -13.06 -5.93 5.17
CA LEU A 66 -11.84 -6.23 5.92
C LEU A 66 -10.68 -5.35 5.44
N GLY A 67 -10.52 -5.15 4.14
CA GLY A 67 -9.50 -4.25 3.58
C GLY A 67 -9.72 -2.79 3.96
N THR A 68 -10.97 -2.33 4.04
CA THR A 68 -11.32 -1.00 4.54
C THR A 68 -10.94 -0.84 6.01
N ALA A 69 -11.27 -1.82 6.86
CA ALA A 69 -10.88 -1.81 8.27
C ALA A 69 -9.34 -1.79 8.45
N LEU A 70 -8.62 -2.54 7.61
CA LEU A 70 -7.16 -2.50 7.58
C LEU A 70 -6.63 -1.12 7.18
N ARG A 71 -7.16 -0.51 6.12
CA ARG A 71 -6.80 0.85 5.71
C ARG A 71 -6.95 1.83 6.88
N ASP A 72 -8.06 1.76 7.60
CA ASP A 72 -8.33 2.66 8.72
C ASP A 72 -7.39 2.41 9.91
N ALA A 73 -7.00 1.15 10.15
CA ALA A 73 -6.02 0.78 11.15
C ALA A 73 -4.58 1.21 10.80
N LEU A 74 -4.26 1.40 9.52
CA LEU A 74 -2.96 1.88 9.06
C LEU A 74 -2.85 3.42 9.08
N ARG A 75 -3.95 4.17 9.16
CA ARG A 75 -3.91 5.64 9.16
C ARG A 75 -2.98 6.25 10.23
N PRO A 76 -2.97 5.78 11.50
CA PRO A 76 -2.03 6.32 12.49
C PRO A 76 -0.55 6.08 12.12
N LEU A 77 -0.27 5.00 11.38
CA LEU A 77 1.07 4.71 10.90
C LEU A 77 1.48 5.70 9.79
N ASP A 78 0.55 6.09 8.91
CA ASP A 78 0.80 7.11 7.88
C ASP A 78 1.10 8.48 8.52
N GLU A 79 0.33 8.86 9.55
CA GLU A 79 0.54 10.11 10.31
C GLU A 79 1.92 10.10 10.99
N TRP A 80 2.28 8.99 11.63
CA TRP A 80 3.61 8.81 12.22
C TRP A 80 4.73 8.87 11.17
N ALA A 81 4.54 8.26 10.00
CA ALA A 81 5.56 8.25 8.94
C ALA A 81 5.86 9.66 8.41
N ILE A 82 4.85 10.53 8.34
CA ILE A 82 5.03 11.94 7.97
C ILE A 82 5.85 12.68 9.04
N ALA A 83 5.49 12.52 10.32
CA ALA A 83 6.23 13.15 11.42
C ALA A 83 7.69 12.66 11.46
N TRP A 84 7.89 11.35 11.28
CA TRP A 84 9.23 10.76 11.20
C TRP A 84 10.04 11.32 10.04
N ALA A 85 9.47 11.44 8.84
CA ALA A 85 10.17 12.03 7.69
C ALA A 85 10.60 13.48 7.97
N GLN A 86 9.76 14.28 8.64
CA GLN A 86 10.08 15.64 9.05
C GLN A 86 11.23 15.71 10.06
N GLU A 87 11.27 14.80 11.03
CA GLU A 87 12.38 14.72 11.99
C GLU A 87 13.71 14.37 11.29
N GLN A 88 13.68 13.48 10.30
CA GLN A 88 14.89 13.12 9.55
C GLN A 88 15.41 14.27 8.68
N GLU A 89 14.51 14.99 8.00
CA GLU A 89 14.88 16.20 7.23
C GLU A 89 15.49 17.29 8.12
N HIS A 90 15.02 17.41 9.37
CA HIS A 90 15.58 18.35 10.35
C HIS A 90 16.97 17.93 10.83
N ASN A 91 17.16 16.62 11.06
CA ASN A 91 18.43 16.07 11.51
C ASN A 91 19.52 16.08 10.42
N ASP A 92 19.14 16.02 9.13
CA ASP A 92 20.05 16.20 8.00
C ASP A 92 20.45 17.68 7.77
N GLN A 93 19.72 18.64 8.37
CA GLN A 93 19.95 20.08 8.25
C GLN A 93 20.75 20.69 9.41
N GLU A 94 20.90 20.00 10.55
CA GLU A 94 21.90 20.36 11.56
C GLU A 94 23.29 19.92 11.05
N PRO A 95 24.18 20.86 10.65
CA PRO A 95 25.55 20.49 10.38
C PRO A 95 26.11 19.93 11.68
N THR A 96 26.70 18.74 11.63
CA THR A 96 27.55 18.22 12.71
C THR A 96 28.71 19.20 12.89
N GLU A 97 28.53 20.26 13.69
CA GLU A 97 29.61 21.01 14.30
C GLU A 97 30.18 20.17 15.44
N ARG A 98 31.14 19.30 15.12
CA ARG A 98 32.21 18.87 16.02
C ARG A 98 33.49 18.59 15.25
#